data_AF-A0A7S2LEU5-F1
#
_entry.id   AF-A0A7S2LEU5-F1
#
_cell.length_a   1.000
_cell.length_b   1.000
_cell.length_c   1.000
_cell.angle_alpha   90.00
_cell.angle_beta   90.00
_cell.angle_gamma   90.00
#
_symmetry.space_group_name_H-M   'P 1'
#
loop_
_entity.id
_entity.type
_entity.pdbx_description
1 polymer ?
#
loop_
_entity_poly.entity_id
_entity_poly.type
_entity_poly.pdbx_seq_one_letter_code
_entity_poly.pdbx_strand_id
1 'polypeptide(L)'
;EIAAMGLCLCADRGPVGDSTQVSVAEVVIAGELPVQDAFSEAPIRELEINGVVGPVEQEDARLFFLHALPKKSSHPGTVQPTLSVEDLVRVAEELQCADYTSEVLQRVFECIPKDGHGRVGLADFIAAVTSSGASATLRNMIRKFALGTNFGFEVPNNYDFSKPTSTNYATVSHSFFGDFQDARTMRDYDYHVNYTEARQMWQDAAIKCVVGRTAKQAAPWLVYTCGPMGVGKGFALTWMSERGIFPLENIVHVDPDAFKMMMPEWSQYVARNAEQAGTLCHMESCFMMEIAQ
;
A
#
# COMPACT_ATOMS: atom_id res chain seq x y z
N GLU A 1 -13.97 -23.29 -21.87
CA GLU A 1 -13.76 -24.05 -20.63
C GLU A 1 -13.08 -23.13 -19.63
N ILE A 2 -13.84 -22.59 -18.67
CA ILE A 2 -13.27 -21.82 -17.56
C ILE A 2 -12.83 -22.86 -16.52
N ALA A 3 -11.53 -23.03 -16.34
CA ALA A 3 -11.00 -23.86 -15.27
C ALA A 3 -11.55 -23.32 -13.94
N ALA A 4 -12.21 -24.19 -13.16
CA ALA A 4 -12.64 -23.90 -11.81
C ALA A 4 -11.41 -23.66 -10.94
N MET A 5 -10.96 -22.40 -10.84
CA MET A 5 -9.99 -21.99 -9.84
C MET A 5 -10.72 -21.90 -8.49
N GLY A 6 -10.58 -22.92 -7.66
CA GLY A 6 -11.01 -22.88 -6.27
C GLY A 6 -10.17 -21.84 -5.53
N LEU A 7 -10.71 -20.64 -5.34
CA LEU A 7 -10.15 -19.66 -4.42
C LEU A 7 -10.61 -20.05 -3.02
N CYS A 8 -9.70 -20.57 -2.19
CA CYS A 8 -9.99 -20.79 -0.78
C CYS A 8 -9.86 -19.46 -0.05
N LEU A 9 -10.99 -18.81 0.23
CA LEU A 9 -11.06 -17.64 1.10
C LEU A 9 -11.31 -18.12 2.52
N CYS A 10 -10.26 -18.19 3.34
CA CYS A 10 -10.42 -18.35 4.78
C CYS A 10 -10.63 -16.96 5.38
N ALA A 11 -11.87 -16.65 5.74
CA ALA A 11 -12.18 -15.49 6.57
C ALA A 11 -12.18 -15.95 8.03
N ASP A 12 -11.14 -15.59 8.79
CA ASP A 12 -11.11 -15.83 10.22
C ASP A 12 -11.89 -14.72 10.92
N ARG A 13 -12.94 -15.10 11.66
CA ARG A 13 -13.62 -14.21 12.60
C ARG A 13 -13.08 -14.62 13.97
N GLY A 14 -12.49 -13.66 14.69
CA GLY A 14 -11.78 -13.88 15.95
C GLY A 14 -12.48 -14.79 16.98
N PRO A 15 -11.73 -15.27 17.99
CA PRO A 15 -11.98 -16.54 18.65
C PRO A 15 -13.32 -16.60 19.38
N VAL A 16 -14.17 -17.56 18.99
CA VAL A 16 -15.19 -18.18 19.84
C VAL A 16 -14.83 -19.67 19.93
N GLY A 17 -14.80 -20.18 21.16
CA GLY A 17 -14.09 -21.40 21.54
C GLY A 17 -14.49 -22.72 20.85
N ASP A 18 -13.49 -23.62 20.86
CA ASP A 18 -13.53 -25.09 20.71
C ASP A 18 -14.49 -25.69 19.68
N SER A 19 -13.96 -25.98 18.49
CA SER A 19 -13.73 -27.36 18.02
C SER A 19 -13.29 -27.37 16.56
N THR A 20 -12.21 -28.10 16.28
CA THR A 20 -11.58 -28.19 14.97
C THR A 20 -12.46 -29.00 14.00
N GLN A 21 -13.18 -28.32 13.11
CA GLN A 21 -13.63 -28.88 11.85
C GLN A 21 -13.12 -27.98 10.71
N VAL A 22 -12.19 -28.51 9.92
CA VAL A 22 -11.79 -27.90 8.65
C VAL A 22 -12.84 -28.31 7.62
N SER A 23 -13.83 -27.45 7.40
CA SER A 23 -14.76 -27.56 6.27
C SER A 23 -14.15 -26.86 5.06
N VAL A 24 -14.08 -27.58 3.93
CA VAL A 24 -13.79 -27.00 2.62
C VAL A 24 -15.01 -26.15 2.24
N ALA A 25 -14.88 -24.83 2.34
CA ALA A 25 -15.93 -23.91 1.91
C ALA A 25 -15.89 -23.79 0.38
N GLU A 26 -16.87 -24.40 -0.27
CA GLU A 26 -17.24 -24.06 -1.64
C GLU A 26 -17.84 -22.64 -1.60
N VAL A 27 -17.21 -21.67 -2.29
CA VAL A 27 -17.73 -20.30 -2.37
C VAL A 27 -18.95 -20.29 -3.29
N VAL A 28 -20.10 -20.66 -2.72
CA VAL A 28 -21.41 -20.37 -3.30
C VAL A 28 -21.75 -18.94 -2.90
N ILE A 29 -21.56 -17.99 -3.82
CA ILE A 29 -22.11 -16.64 -3.66
C ILE A 29 -23.62 -16.74 -3.91
N ALA A 30 -24.38 -17.03 -2.86
CA ALA A 30 -25.84 -17.00 -2.88
C ALA A 30 -26.36 -16.10 -1.76
N GLY A 31 -27.13 -15.07 -2.17
CA GLY A 31 -28.23 -14.51 -1.41
C GLY A 31 -27.88 -13.41 -0.40
N GLU A 32 -28.61 -12.31 -0.51
CA GLU A 32 -28.75 -11.26 0.49
C GLU A 32 -28.99 -11.86 1.90
N LEU A 33 -28.27 -11.37 2.92
CA LEU A 33 -28.50 -11.73 4.32
C LEU A 33 -28.69 -10.47 5.18
N PRO A 34 -29.57 -10.56 6.21
CA PRO A 34 -30.16 -9.40 6.87
C PRO A 34 -29.25 -8.82 7.95
N VAL A 35 -29.40 -7.51 8.15
CA VAL A 35 -28.84 -6.74 9.26
C VAL A 35 -29.47 -7.23 10.58
N GLN A 36 -28.66 -7.73 11.51
CA GLN A 36 -29.05 -7.84 12.92
C GLN A 36 -27.99 -7.20 13.82
N ASP A 37 -28.46 -6.20 14.56
CA ASP A 37 -27.80 -5.53 15.67
C ASP A 37 -27.51 -6.50 16.83
N ALA A 38 -26.32 -6.36 17.41
CA ALA A 38 -26.05 -6.36 18.86
C ALA A 38 -24.61 -6.86 19.13
N PHE A 39 -23.65 -5.93 19.15
CA PHE A 39 -22.43 -6.11 19.93
C PHE A 39 -22.20 -4.87 20.80
N SER A 40 -22.23 -5.10 22.11
CA SER A 40 -21.86 -4.16 23.15
C SER A 40 -20.36 -3.84 23.02
N GLU A 41 -20.03 -2.61 22.67
CA GLU A 41 -18.66 -2.12 22.51
C GLU A 41 -17.90 -2.18 23.85
N ALA A 42 -16.88 -3.03 23.94
CA ALA A 42 -15.80 -2.82 24.90
C ALA A 42 -14.88 -1.72 24.36
N PRO A 43 -14.37 -0.79 25.19
CA PRO A 43 -13.52 0.29 24.73
C PRO A 43 -12.18 -0.29 24.27
N ILE A 44 -11.99 -0.38 22.96
CA ILE A 44 -10.70 -0.64 22.34
C ILE A 44 -9.82 0.57 22.67
N ARG A 45 -8.73 0.35 23.43
CA ARG A 45 -7.75 1.40 23.68
C ARG A 45 -7.18 1.88 22.35
N GLU A 46 -7.38 3.16 22.05
CA GLU A 46 -6.79 3.84 20.90
C GLU A 46 -5.26 3.79 21.01
N LEU A 47 -4.64 2.86 20.26
CA LEU A 47 -3.28 3.07 19.79
C LEU A 47 -3.38 4.14 18.69
N GLU A 48 -3.21 5.39 19.10
CA GLU A 48 -2.90 6.49 18.21
C GLU A 48 -1.53 6.21 17.59
N ILE A 49 -1.50 5.89 16.29
CA ILE A 49 -0.27 5.81 15.51
C ILE A 49 0.18 7.27 15.27
N ASN A 50 0.69 7.88 16.34
CA ASN A 50 1.07 9.27 16.43
C ASN A 50 2.43 9.48 15.77
N GLY A 51 2.45 9.97 14.53
CA GLY A 51 3.68 10.58 14.03
C GLY A 51 3.76 10.86 12.54
N VAL A 52 3.19 10.01 11.67
CA VAL A 52 3.47 10.12 10.22
C VAL A 52 2.22 10.02 9.33
N VAL A 53 1.09 9.54 9.82
CA VAL A 53 -0.18 9.59 9.06
C VAL A 53 -0.95 10.86 9.43
N GLY A 54 -0.27 12.01 9.41
CA GLY A 54 -0.91 13.31 9.54
C GLY A 54 -1.87 13.58 8.37
N PRO A 55 -2.80 14.55 8.52
CA PRO A 55 -3.57 15.03 7.38
C PRO A 55 -2.60 15.49 6.28
N VAL A 56 -2.97 15.27 5.02
CA VAL A 56 -2.18 15.80 3.90
C VAL A 56 -2.28 17.32 3.95
N GLU A 57 -1.14 18.00 4.04
CA GLU A 57 -1.10 19.45 4.04
C GLU A 57 -1.59 19.99 2.69
N GLN A 58 -2.32 21.10 2.70
CA GLN A 58 -2.84 21.72 1.48
C GLN A 58 -1.73 22.06 0.49
N GLU A 59 -0.56 22.44 1.01
CA GLU A 59 0.60 22.78 0.20
C GLU A 59 1.17 21.55 -0.52
N ASP A 60 1.25 20.39 0.13
CA ASP A 60 1.71 19.15 -0.52
C ASP A 60 0.76 18.74 -1.65
N ALA A 61 -0.55 18.84 -1.41
CA ALA A 61 -1.56 18.58 -2.45
C ALA A 61 -1.43 19.57 -3.63
N ARG A 62 -1.15 20.85 -3.35
CA ARG A 62 -0.92 21.88 -4.37
C ARG A 62 0.33 21.57 -5.20
N LEU A 63 1.45 21.24 -4.55
CA LEU A 63 2.70 20.92 -5.22
C LEU A 63 2.58 19.66 -6.08
N PHE A 64 1.91 18.63 -5.56
CA PHE A 64 1.57 17.42 -6.31
C PHE A 64 0.74 17.74 -7.55
N PHE A 65 -0.33 18.53 -7.39
CA PHE A 65 -1.19 18.92 -8.51
C PHE A 65 -0.38 19.62 -9.61
N LEU A 66 0.47 20.58 -9.24
CA LEU A 66 1.30 21.31 -10.20
C LEU A 66 2.33 20.41 -10.90
N HIS A 67 2.90 19.43 -10.19
CA HIS A 67 3.79 18.43 -10.78
C HIS A 67 3.07 17.50 -11.77
N ALA A 68 1.80 17.18 -11.47
CA ALA A 68 0.98 16.33 -12.32
C ALA A 68 0.56 16.99 -13.63
N LEU A 69 0.58 18.31 -13.73
CA LEU A 69 0.27 19.00 -14.98
C LEU A 69 1.33 18.75 -16.07
N PRO A 70 0.93 18.65 -17.35
CA PRO A 70 1.86 18.52 -18.45
C PRO A 70 2.75 19.76 -18.57
N LYS A 71 4.08 19.56 -18.72
CA LYS A 71 5.07 20.65 -18.86
C LYS A 71 4.91 21.54 -20.10
N LYS A 72 3.90 21.29 -20.94
CA LYS A 72 3.74 21.91 -22.26
C LYS A 72 2.30 22.38 -22.48
N SER A 73 2.04 23.65 -22.19
CA SER A 73 1.19 24.52 -23.01
C SER A 73 1.05 25.90 -22.36
N SER A 74 2.18 26.60 -22.22
CA SER A 74 2.17 28.06 -22.03
C SER A 74 1.71 28.73 -23.34
N HIS A 75 0.45 28.52 -23.71
CA HIS A 75 -0.25 29.49 -24.54
C HIS A 75 -0.63 30.65 -23.63
N PRO A 76 -0.29 31.90 -24.00
CA PRO A 76 -0.51 33.09 -23.17
C PRO A 76 -1.99 33.50 -23.01
N GLY A 77 -2.93 32.55 -23.09
CA GLY A 77 -4.33 32.71 -22.73
C GLY A 77 -4.60 32.03 -21.39
N THR A 78 -5.18 32.77 -20.45
CA THR A 78 -5.40 32.44 -19.03
C THR A 78 -6.37 31.25 -18.83
N VAL A 79 -6.02 30.06 -19.29
CA VAL A 79 -6.77 28.84 -18.96
C VAL A 79 -6.30 28.37 -17.59
N GLN A 80 -7.23 28.22 -16.63
CA GLN A 80 -6.89 27.67 -15.32
C GLN A 80 -6.32 26.25 -15.49
N PRO A 81 -5.27 25.89 -14.73
CA PRO A 81 -4.69 24.56 -14.83
C PRO A 81 -5.70 23.51 -14.38
N THR A 82 -5.85 22.47 -15.19
CA THR A 82 -6.78 21.37 -14.98
C THR A 82 -6.05 20.04 -15.14
N LEU A 83 -6.37 19.09 -14.26
CA LEU A 83 -5.77 17.76 -14.20
C LEU A 83 -6.66 16.74 -14.92
N SER A 84 -6.08 15.82 -15.69
CA SER A 84 -6.77 14.65 -16.24
C SER A 84 -6.41 13.36 -15.49
N VAL A 85 -7.08 12.25 -15.80
CA VAL A 85 -6.73 10.94 -15.24
C VAL A 85 -5.37 10.45 -15.76
N GLU A 86 -5.04 10.75 -17.03
CA GLU A 86 -3.76 10.38 -17.64
C GLU A 86 -2.59 11.05 -16.94
N ASP A 87 -2.79 12.29 -16.47
CA ASP A 87 -1.80 13.00 -15.65
C ASP A 87 -1.54 12.27 -14.32
N LEU A 88 -2.58 11.76 -13.67
CA LEU A 88 -2.45 10.97 -12.43
C LEU A 88 -1.75 9.62 -12.69
N VAL A 89 -2.10 8.92 -13.77
CA VAL A 89 -1.46 7.66 -14.16
C VAL A 89 0.03 7.89 -14.37
N ARG A 90 0.41 8.92 -15.13
CA ARG A 90 1.81 9.29 -15.34
C ARG A 90 2.55 9.53 -14.02
N VAL A 91 1.96 10.30 -13.11
CA VAL A 91 2.60 10.56 -11.81
C VAL A 91 2.69 9.30 -10.95
N ALA A 92 1.69 8.40 -11.01
CA ALA A 92 1.74 7.12 -10.32
C ALA A 92 2.92 6.26 -10.82
N GLU A 93 3.15 6.22 -12.14
CA GLU A 93 4.28 5.54 -12.76
C GLU A 93 5.62 6.17 -12.34
N GLU A 94 5.73 7.51 -12.39
CA GLU A 94 6.92 8.25 -11.94
C GLU A 94 7.25 7.98 -10.47
N LEU A 95 6.22 7.91 -9.62
CA LEU A 95 6.36 7.58 -8.21
C LEU A 95 6.52 6.08 -7.95
N GLN A 96 6.52 5.23 -8.97
CA GLN A 96 6.61 3.77 -8.83
C GLN A 96 5.52 3.20 -7.91
N CYS A 97 4.28 3.65 -8.08
CA CYS A 97 3.12 3.14 -7.35
C CYS A 97 2.55 1.90 -8.05
N ALA A 98 3.22 0.76 -7.90
CA ALA A 98 2.89 -0.48 -8.61
C ALA A 98 1.45 -1.00 -8.40
N ASP A 99 0.83 -0.66 -7.27
CA ASP A 99 -0.53 -1.11 -6.94
C ASP A 99 -1.65 -0.28 -7.58
N TYR A 100 -1.32 0.85 -8.22
CA TYR A 100 -2.33 1.76 -8.76
C TYR A 100 -2.47 1.56 -10.27
N THR A 101 -3.37 0.66 -10.67
CA THR A 101 -3.71 0.47 -12.08
C THR A 101 -4.47 1.69 -12.63
N SER A 102 -4.48 1.84 -13.96
CA SER A 102 -5.26 2.89 -14.64
C SER A 102 -6.73 2.87 -14.23
N GLU A 103 -7.31 1.70 -14.02
CA GLU A 103 -8.71 1.51 -13.66
C GLU A 103 -8.97 1.94 -12.22
N VAL A 104 -8.05 1.63 -11.29
CA VAL A 104 -8.13 2.10 -9.90
C VAL A 104 -8.06 3.62 -9.87
N LEU A 105 -7.09 4.22 -10.58
CA LEU A 105 -6.93 5.67 -10.65
C LEU A 105 -8.11 6.35 -11.33
N GLN A 106 -8.70 5.74 -12.36
CA GLN A 106 -9.93 6.21 -12.98
C GLN A 106 -11.07 6.26 -11.96
N ARG A 107 -11.32 5.17 -11.23
CA ARG A 107 -12.40 5.13 -10.21
C ARG A 107 -12.20 6.21 -9.15
N VAL A 108 -10.98 6.37 -8.67
CA VAL A 108 -10.61 7.41 -7.72
C VAL A 108 -10.83 8.81 -8.30
N PHE A 109 -10.48 9.02 -9.57
CA PHE A 109 -10.64 10.30 -10.27
C PHE A 109 -12.12 10.62 -10.57
N GLU A 110 -12.96 9.62 -10.83
CA GLU A 110 -14.41 9.78 -10.97
C GLU A 110 -15.10 10.30 -9.70
N CYS A 111 -14.50 10.08 -8.52
CA CYS A 111 -15.04 10.59 -7.26
C CYS A 111 -14.76 12.08 -7.02
N ILE A 112 -13.94 12.73 -7.84
CA ILE A 112 -13.59 14.14 -7.69
C ILE A 112 -14.54 15.01 -8.54
N PRO A 113 -15.05 16.14 -8.04
CA PRO A 113 -15.80 17.09 -8.87
C PRO A 113 -15.01 17.54 -10.10
N LYS A 114 -15.68 17.57 -11.25
CA LYS A 114 -15.08 17.89 -12.56
C LYS A 114 -15.78 19.08 -13.21
N ASP A 115 -15.05 19.77 -14.06
CA ASP A 115 -15.60 20.80 -14.95
C ASP A 115 -16.42 20.18 -16.12
N GLY A 116 -16.99 21.04 -16.97
CA GLY A 116 -17.74 20.60 -18.16
C GLY A 116 -16.92 19.84 -19.21
N HIS A 117 -15.59 19.75 -19.05
CA HIS A 117 -14.68 18.98 -19.89
C HIS A 117 -14.19 17.70 -19.22
N GLY A 118 -14.72 17.34 -18.05
CA GLY A 118 -14.34 16.14 -17.31
C GLY A 118 -12.98 16.26 -16.62
N ARG A 119 -12.46 17.48 -16.41
CA ARG A 119 -11.17 17.72 -15.77
C ARG A 119 -11.34 18.25 -14.35
N VAL A 120 -10.31 18.06 -13.53
CA VAL A 120 -10.31 18.47 -12.12
C VAL A 120 -9.52 19.76 -11.94
N GLY A 121 -10.14 20.79 -11.36
CA GLY A 121 -9.47 22.02 -10.97
C GLY A 121 -8.68 21.88 -9.65
N LEU A 122 -7.73 22.78 -9.41
CA LEU A 122 -6.90 22.76 -8.19
C LEU A 122 -7.72 22.80 -6.89
N ALA A 123 -8.76 23.63 -6.85
CA ALA A 123 -9.61 23.78 -5.66
C ALA A 123 -10.36 22.48 -5.35
N ASP A 124 -10.96 21.85 -6.37
CA ASP A 124 -11.67 20.58 -6.24
C ASP A 124 -10.72 19.44 -5.88
N PHE A 125 -9.51 19.43 -6.43
CA PHE A 125 -8.48 18.45 -6.08
C PHE A 125 -8.07 18.55 -4.61
N ILE A 126 -7.73 19.77 -4.12
CA ILE A 126 -7.37 19.99 -2.72
C ILE A 126 -8.54 19.62 -1.81
N ALA A 127 -9.75 20.08 -2.14
CA ALA A 127 -10.95 19.78 -1.37
C ALA A 127 -11.19 18.27 -1.29
N ALA A 128 -11.06 17.55 -2.41
CA ALA A 128 -11.16 16.10 -2.42
C ALA A 128 -10.14 15.50 -1.47
N VAL A 129 -8.84 15.70 -1.69
CA VAL A 129 -7.73 15.10 -0.92
C VAL A 129 -7.81 15.36 0.59
N THR A 130 -8.18 16.58 0.97
CA THR A 130 -8.24 17.02 2.37
C THR A 130 -9.54 16.64 3.07
N SER A 131 -10.62 16.41 2.32
CA SER A 131 -11.86 15.89 2.87
C SER A 131 -11.73 14.41 3.27
N SER A 132 -12.51 13.98 4.26
CA SER A 132 -12.61 12.57 4.67
C SER A 132 -13.11 11.64 3.55
N GLY A 133 -13.72 12.21 2.50
CA GLY A 133 -14.24 11.50 1.34
C GLY A 133 -13.23 11.24 0.22
N ALA A 134 -12.03 11.84 0.24
CA ALA A 134 -11.02 11.46 -0.75
C ALA A 134 -10.63 10.00 -0.59
N SER A 135 -10.42 9.35 -1.73
CA SER A 135 -9.71 8.09 -1.76
C SER A 135 -8.36 8.23 -1.09
N ALA A 136 -8.11 7.39 -0.09
CA ALA A 136 -6.83 7.27 0.59
C ALA A 136 -5.67 7.01 -0.39
N THR A 137 -5.97 6.46 -1.58
CA THR A 137 -5.05 6.36 -2.72
C THR A 137 -4.39 7.70 -3.05
N LEU A 138 -5.16 8.79 -3.23
CA LEU A 138 -4.59 10.10 -3.58
C LEU A 138 -3.72 10.66 -2.47
N ARG A 139 -4.17 10.53 -1.21
CA ARG A 139 -3.39 10.97 -0.06
C ARG A 139 -2.04 10.25 0.00
N ASN A 140 -2.01 8.96 -0.31
CA ASN A 140 -0.77 8.19 -0.32
C ASN A 140 0.14 8.55 -1.49
N MET A 141 -0.42 8.85 -2.68
CA MET A 141 0.38 9.39 -3.78
C MET A 141 1.04 10.72 -3.41
N ILE A 142 0.28 11.63 -2.79
CA ILE A 142 0.78 12.95 -2.37
C ILE A 142 1.85 12.81 -1.29
N ARG A 143 1.65 11.94 -0.30
CA ARG A 143 2.67 11.66 0.72
C ARG A 143 3.94 11.09 0.11
N LYS A 144 3.80 10.12 -0.81
CA LYS A 144 4.96 9.54 -1.51
C LYS A 144 5.69 10.59 -2.34
N PHE A 145 4.96 11.51 -2.96
CA PHE A 145 5.53 12.65 -3.67
C PHE A 145 6.27 13.62 -2.73
N ALA A 146 5.66 14.00 -1.60
CA ALA A 146 6.23 14.93 -0.63
C ALA A 146 7.50 14.38 0.04
N LEU A 147 7.51 13.07 0.35
CA LEU A 147 8.67 12.39 0.93
C LEU A 147 9.76 12.08 -0.12
N GLY A 148 9.50 12.33 -1.40
CA GLY A 148 10.40 12.03 -2.50
C GLY A 148 10.54 10.53 -2.78
N THR A 149 11.41 10.21 -3.74
CA THR A 149 11.73 8.82 -4.03
C THR A 149 12.36 8.16 -2.81
N ASN A 150 11.94 6.93 -2.51
CA ASN A 150 12.50 6.13 -1.41
C ASN A 150 12.33 6.72 0.00
N PHE A 151 11.35 7.62 0.22
CA PHE A 151 11.11 8.25 1.52
C PHE A 151 12.35 9.00 2.07
N GLY A 152 13.13 9.61 1.17
CA GLY A 152 14.36 10.33 1.53
C GLY A 152 15.54 9.44 1.91
N PHE A 153 15.44 8.12 1.78
CA PHE A 153 16.55 7.21 2.04
C PHE A 153 17.49 7.11 0.83
N GLU A 154 18.77 7.37 1.07
CA GLU A 154 19.83 7.22 0.07
C GLU A 154 20.60 5.91 0.28
N VAL A 155 20.78 5.14 -0.80
CA VAL A 155 21.62 3.94 -0.76
C VAL A 155 23.07 4.36 -0.49
N PRO A 156 23.73 3.84 0.56
CA PRO A 156 25.11 4.19 0.87
C PRO A 156 26.06 3.95 -0.31
N ASN A 157 27.04 4.83 -0.51
CA ASN A 157 28.02 4.70 -1.60
C ASN A 157 28.84 3.39 -1.53
N ASN A 158 28.94 2.78 -0.35
CA ASN A 158 29.63 1.52 -0.11
C ASN A 158 28.69 0.29 -0.10
N TYR A 159 27.47 0.42 -0.62
CA TYR A 159 26.50 -0.67 -0.69
C TYR A 159 26.99 -1.80 -1.61
N ASP A 160 26.93 -3.04 -1.10
CA ASP A 160 27.39 -4.24 -1.82
C ASP A 160 26.21 -4.96 -2.49
N PHE A 161 26.02 -4.70 -3.79
CA PHE A 161 24.96 -5.31 -4.60
C PHE A 161 25.14 -6.82 -4.86
N SER A 162 26.21 -7.45 -4.35
CA SER A 162 26.33 -8.92 -4.37
C SER A 162 25.72 -9.58 -3.13
N LYS A 163 25.39 -8.81 -2.10
CA LYS A 163 24.85 -9.30 -0.84
C LYS A 163 23.36 -8.98 -0.71
N PRO A 164 22.60 -9.75 0.09
CA PRO A 164 21.22 -9.42 0.43
C PRO A 164 21.10 -8.08 1.18
N THR A 165 19.92 -7.45 1.11
CA THR A 165 19.65 -6.20 1.83
C THR A 165 19.78 -6.37 3.35
N SER A 166 19.33 -7.53 3.86
CA SER A 166 19.49 -7.92 5.26
C SER A 166 20.95 -7.93 5.70
N THR A 167 21.87 -8.39 4.85
CA THR A 167 23.30 -8.38 5.19
C THR A 167 23.90 -6.96 5.12
N ASN A 168 23.53 -6.17 4.11
CA ASN A 168 24.06 -4.81 3.95
C ASN A 168 23.66 -3.86 5.10
N TYR A 169 22.44 -4.02 5.61
CA TYR A 169 21.89 -3.14 6.66
C TYR A 169 21.82 -3.80 8.05
N ALA A 170 22.39 -5.00 8.22
CA ALA A 170 22.43 -5.68 9.52
C ALA A 170 23.23 -4.88 10.56
N THR A 171 22.79 -4.96 11.82
CA THR A 171 23.53 -4.44 12.97
C THR A 171 23.58 -5.48 14.09
N VAL A 172 24.64 -5.43 14.89
CA VAL A 172 24.80 -6.25 16.11
C VAL A 172 24.02 -5.69 17.30
N SER A 173 23.58 -4.43 17.22
CA SER A 173 22.74 -3.84 18.25
C SER A 173 21.36 -4.49 18.24
N HIS A 174 20.76 -4.70 19.40
CA HIS A 174 19.35 -5.13 19.54
C HIS A 174 18.43 -3.95 19.91
N SER A 175 18.84 -2.72 19.60
CA SER A 175 17.97 -1.56 19.73
C SER A 175 16.95 -1.50 18.59
N PHE A 176 15.69 -1.26 18.95
CA PHE A 176 14.60 -1.01 18.01
C PHE A 176 14.20 0.46 18.07
N PHE A 177 13.91 1.02 16.91
CA PHE A 177 13.61 2.43 16.75
C PHE A 177 12.30 2.59 15.99
N GLY A 178 11.62 3.72 16.21
CA GLY A 178 10.46 4.14 15.44
C GLY A 178 9.13 3.63 15.98
N ASP A 179 8.06 3.90 15.24
CA ASP A 179 6.68 3.63 15.64
C ASP A 179 6.40 2.13 15.76
N PHE A 180 7.16 1.29 15.04
CA PHE A 180 6.99 -0.16 15.05
C PHE A 180 8.02 -0.89 15.93
N GLN A 181 8.64 -0.23 16.89
CA GLN A 181 9.59 -0.87 17.82
C GLN A 181 8.98 -2.08 18.55
N ASP A 182 7.71 -1.99 18.98
CA ASP A 182 7.06 -3.06 19.75
C ASP A 182 6.82 -4.28 18.84
N ALA A 183 6.38 -4.05 17.60
CA ALA A 183 6.23 -5.12 16.61
C ALA A 183 7.56 -5.83 16.30
N ARG A 184 8.66 -5.06 16.24
CA ARG A 184 10.03 -5.60 16.07
C ARG A 184 10.44 -6.48 17.24
N THR A 185 10.14 -6.11 18.49
CA THR A 185 10.50 -6.93 19.66
C THR A 185 9.89 -8.33 19.66
N MET A 186 8.79 -8.53 18.92
CA MET A 186 8.08 -9.81 18.81
C MET A 186 8.55 -10.68 17.63
N ARG A 187 9.51 -10.23 16.82
CA ARG A 187 9.97 -10.96 15.63
C ARG A 187 10.97 -12.07 15.98
N ASP A 188 11.02 -13.08 15.12
CA ASP A 188 11.97 -14.18 15.21
C ASP A 188 13.35 -13.76 14.66
N TYR A 189 14.29 -13.46 15.55
CA TYR A 189 15.66 -13.08 15.21
C TYR A 189 16.62 -14.29 15.01
N ASP A 190 16.13 -15.53 15.15
CA ASP A 190 16.88 -16.69 14.66
C ASP A 190 16.79 -16.78 13.13
N TYR A 191 15.70 -16.26 12.56
CA TYR A 191 15.51 -16.14 11.11
C TYR A 191 15.86 -14.75 10.56
N HIS A 192 15.43 -13.68 11.23
CA HIS A 192 15.63 -12.29 10.81
C HIS A 192 16.89 -11.67 11.42
N VAL A 193 17.34 -10.55 10.84
CA VAL A 193 18.40 -9.71 11.40
C VAL A 193 17.83 -8.43 12.01
N ASN A 194 18.56 -7.79 12.92
CA ASN A 194 18.24 -6.41 13.27
C ASN A 194 18.87 -5.45 12.25
N TYR A 195 18.16 -4.36 11.95
CA TYR A 195 18.56 -3.37 10.95
C TYR A 195 19.11 -2.09 11.60
N THR A 196 19.95 -1.35 10.88
CA THR A 196 20.40 -0.02 11.34
C THR A 196 19.23 0.92 11.62
N GLU A 197 19.41 1.88 12.53
CA GLU A 197 18.38 2.87 12.89
C GLU A 197 17.80 3.58 11.67
N ALA A 198 18.66 4.09 10.77
CA ALA A 198 18.23 4.76 9.55
C ALA A 198 17.38 3.84 8.65
N ARG A 199 17.72 2.54 8.57
CA ARG A 199 16.93 1.58 7.79
C ARG A 199 15.60 1.24 8.46
N GLN A 200 15.55 1.16 9.79
CA GLN A 200 14.28 0.99 10.52
C GLN A 200 13.35 2.20 10.30
N MET A 201 13.85 3.44 10.30
CA MET A 201 13.05 4.62 9.97
C MET A 201 12.46 4.56 8.56
N TRP A 202 13.26 4.13 7.59
CA TRP A 202 12.78 3.93 6.22
C TRP A 202 11.72 2.82 6.15
N GLN A 203 11.94 1.69 6.83
CA GLN A 203 10.97 0.60 6.92
C GLN A 203 9.64 1.09 7.49
N ASP A 204 9.67 1.92 8.55
CA ASP A 204 8.48 2.51 9.14
C ASP A 204 7.71 3.37 8.15
N ALA A 205 8.41 4.23 7.39
CA ALA A 205 7.78 5.06 6.37
C ALA A 205 7.14 4.20 5.25
N ALA A 206 7.83 3.16 4.81
CA ALA A 206 7.33 2.22 3.81
C ALA A 206 6.10 1.45 4.32
N ILE A 207 6.15 0.92 5.54
CA ILE A 207 5.04 0.19 6.16
C ILE A 207 3.83 1.12 6.34
N LYS A 208 4.03 2.34 6.85
CA LYS A 208 2.94 3.34 6.99
C LYS A 208 2.31 3.70 5.65
N CYS A 209 3.09 3.74 4.57
CA CYS A 209 2.56 3.96 3.22
C CYS A 209 1.66 2.80 2.75
N VAL A 210 1.90 1.58 3.21
CA VAL A 210 1.08 0.40 2.91
C VAL A 210 -0.14 0.34 3.82
N VAL A 211 0.04 0.38 5.15
CA VAL A 211 -1.05 0.22 6.12
C VAL A 211 -1.97 1.44 6.22
N GLY A 212 -1.47 2.63 5.87
CA GLY A 212 -2.24 3.89 5.86
C GLY A 212 -3.18 4.05 4.65
N ARG A 213 -3.41 2.99 3.87
CA ARG A 213 -4.26 2.98 2.67
C ARG A 213 -5.75 3.00 2.96
N THR A 214 -6.18 2.66 4.16
CA THR A 214 -7.61 2.58 4.46
C THR A 214 -7.92 3.28 5.78
N ALA A 215 -9.17 3.67 5.95
CA ALA A 215 -9.64 4.08 7.27
C ALA A 215 -9.70 2.85 8.20
N LYS A 216 -9.57 3.09 9.51
CA LYS A 216 -9.82 2.05 10.51
C LYS A 216 -11.26 1.54 10.36
N GLN A 217 -11.43 0.24 10.45
CA GLN A 217 -12.75 -0.42 10.43
C GLN A 217 -13.04 -1.01 11.81
N ALA A 218 -14.30 -0.93 12.26
CA ALA A 218 -14.70 -1.49 13.55
C ALA A 218 -14.58 -3.03 13.59
N ALA A 219 -14.79 -3.68 12.45
CA ALA A 219 -14.67 -5.13 12.27
C ALA A 219 -13.87 -5.42 10.98
N PRO A 220 -12.53 -5.24 10.99
CA PRO A 220 -11.71 -5.45 9.81
C PRO A 220 -11.71 -6.94 9.42
N TRP A 221 -11.61 -7.21 8.13
CA TRP A 221 -11.47 -8.57 7.61
C TRP A 221 -10.01 -8.83 7.26
N LEU A 222 -9.52 -10.01 7.65
CA LEU A 222 -8.24 -10.50 7.21
C LEU A 222 -8.46 -11.54 6.11
N VAL A 223 -7.95 -11.24 4.92
CA VAL A 223 -8.10 -12.10 3.74
C VAL A 223 -6.75 -12.67 3.37
N TYR A 224 -6.59 -13.97 3.59
CA TYR A 224 -5.41 -14.69 3.15
C TYR A 224 -5.60 -15.17 1.73
N THR A 225 -4.61 -14.87 0.87
CA THR A 225 -4.51 -15.53 -0.43
C THR A 225 -3.41 -16.57 -0.37
N CYS A 226 -3.73 -17.80 -0.78
CA CYS A 226 -2.82 -18.93 -0.70
C CYS A 226 -2.74 -19.64 -2.05
N GLY A 227 -1.58 -20.22 -2.35
CA GLY A 227 -1.35 -21.01 -3.55
C GLY A 227 0.05 -20.79 -4.15
N PRO A 228 0.52 -21.71 -5.02
CA PRO A 228 1.86 -21.64 -5.57
C PRO A 228 2.09 -20.36 -6.38
N MET A 229 3.36 -20.03 -6.61
CA MET A 229 3.73 -18.93 -7.51
C MET A 229 3.17 -19.19 -8.91
N GLY A 230 2.64 -18.15 -9.56
CA GLY A 230 2.07 -18.26 -10.91
C GLY A 230 0.66 -18.86 -11.01
N VAL A 231 0.03 -19.26 -9.89
CA VAL A 231 -1.33 -19.83 -9.91
C VAL A 231 -2.44 -18.82 -10.20
N GLY A 232 -2.14 -17.53 -10.40
CA GLY A 232 -3.15 -16.52 -10.74
C GLY A 232 -3.87 -15.86 -9.54
N LYS A 233 -3.27 -15.85 -8.35
CA LYS A 233 -3.83 -15.14 -7.17
C LYS A 233 -4.10 -13.66 -7.45
N GLY A 234 -3.11 -12.96 -8.01
CA GLY A 234 -3.25 -11.56 -8.40
C GLY A 234 -4.35 -11.35 -9.44
N PHE A 235 -4.45 -12.24 -10.44
CA PHE A 235 -5.53 -12.20 -11.43
C PHE A 235 -6.91 -12.34 -10.78
N ALA A 236 -7.09 -13.28 -9.85
CA ALA A 236 -8.37 -13.45 -9.14
C ALA A 236 -8.73 -12.22 -8.31
N LEU A 237 -7.77 -11.63 -7.59
CA LEU A 237 -7.98 -10.38 -6.84
C LEU A 237 -8.38 -9.22 -7.76
N THR A 238 -7.66 -9.01 -8.86
CA THR A 238 -7.98 -7.97 -9.85
C THR A 238 -9.38 -8.18 -10.43
N TRP A 239 -9.70 -9.40 -10.86
CA TRP A 239 -11.01 -9.74 -11.42
C TRP A 239 -12.18 -9.47 -10.45
N MET A 240 -11.98 -9.76 -9.15
CA MET A 240 -12.98 -9.46 -8.10
C MET A 240 -13.10 -7.96 -7.86
N SER A 241 -12.00 -7.22 -7.89
CA SER A 241 -11.95 -5.76 -7.74
C SER A 241 -12.71 -5.06 -8.87
N GLU A 242 -12.45 -5.45 -10.12
CA GLU A 242 -13.13 -4.92 -11.32
C GLU A 242 -14.65 -5.11 -11.28
N ARG A 243 -15.14 -6.10 -10.54
CA ARG A 243 -16.57 -6.39 -10.36
C ARG A 243 -17.17 -5.77 -9.10
N GLY A 244 -16.40 -5.00 -8.35
CA GLY A 244 -16.82 -4.41 -7.09
C GLY A 244 -17.06 -5.44 -5.97
N ILE A 245 -16.58 -6.68 -6.14
CA ILE A 245 -16.70 -7.75 -5.12
C ILE A 245 -15.64 -7.53 -4.04
N PHE A 246 -14.43 -7.14 -4.43
CA PHE A 246 -13.30 -6.94 -3.53
C PHE A 246 -12.50 -5.69 -3.94
N PRO A 247 -13.01 -4.48 -3.65
CA PRO A 247 -12.44 -3.22 -4.13
C PRO A 247 -11.06 -2.99 -3.50
N LEU A 248 -10.00 -3.31 -4.24
CA LEU A 248 -8.61 -3.28 -3.77
C LEU A 248 -8.17 -1.88 -3.29
N GLU A 249 -8.80 -0.82 -3.78
CA GLU A 249 -8.60 0.56 -3.31
C GLU A 249 -8.98 0.77 -1.83
N ASN A 250 -9.82 -0.10 -1.28
CA ASN A 250 -10.32 -0.02 0.10
C ASN A 250 -9.72 -1.11 0.99
N ILE A 251 -8.62 -1.74 0.57
CA ILE A 251 -7.96 -2.82 1.30
C ILE A 251 -6.48 -2.48 1.48
N VAL A 252 -5.95 -2.83 2.65
CA VAL A 252 -4.50 -2.84 2.88
C VAL A 252 -3.94 -4.11 2.26
N HIS A 253 -3.21 -3.97 1.15
CA HIS A 253 -2.52 -5.08 0.51
C HIS A 253 -1.11 -5.22 1.10
N VAL A 254 -0.92 -6.21 1.97
CA VAL A 254 0.39 -6.53 2.56
C VAL A 254 1.04 -7.65 1.75
N ASP A 255 2.00 -7.30 0.90
CA ASP A 255 2.72 -8.22 0.01
C ASP A 255 4.24 -7.96 0.11
N PRO A 256 5.07 -8.97 0.40
CA PRO A 256 6.52 -8.78 0.40
C PRO A 256 7.04 -8.29 -0.96
N ASP A 257 6.44 -8.69 -2.08
CA ASP A 257 6.88 -8.23 -3.40
C ASP A 257 6.61 -6.72 -3.59
N ALA A 258 5.52 -6.20 -3.01
CA ALA A 258 5.28 -4.76 -2.97
C ALA A 258 6.37 -4.01 -2.18
N PHE A 259 6.79 -4.55 -1.03
CA PHE A 259 7.89 -3.97 -0.25
C PHE A 259 9.23 -4.00 -1.00
N LYS A 260 9.53 -5.07 -1.75
CA LYS A 260 10.75 -5.14 -2.58
C LYS A 260 10.81 -4.00 -3.58
N MET A 261 9.70 -3.73 -4.27
CA MET A 261 9.63 -2.64 -5.26
C MET A 261 9.81 -1.25 -4.63
N MET A 262 9.57 -1.11 -3.33
CA MET A 262 9.79 0.14 -2.59
C MET A 262 11.24 0.31 -2.11
N MET A 263 12.06 -0.75 -2.16
CA MET A 263 13.44 -0.70 -1.68
C MET A 263 14.29 0.23 -2.57
N PRO A 264 15.04 1.19 -1.97
CA PRO A 264 15.87 2.14 -2.70
C PRO A 264 16.84 1.48 -3.70
N GLU A 265 17.36 0.31 -3.33
CA GLU A 265 18.32 -0.48 -4.10
C GLU A 265 17.69 -1.40 -5.17
N TRP A 266 16.36 -1.55 -5.20
CA TRP A 266 15.65 -2.53 -6.04
C TRP A 266 15.99 -2.41 -7.53
N SER A 267 15.92 -1.20 -8.06
CA SER A 267 16.22 -0.93 -9.48
C SER A 267 17.62 -1.38 -9.89
N GLN A 268 18.60 -1.24 -8.99
CA GLN A 268 19.98 -1.64 -9.24
C GLN A 268 20.17 -3.15 -9.13
N TYR A 269 19.47 -3.84 -8.22
CA TYR A 269 19.47 -5.30 -8.22
C TYR A 269 18.87 -5.87 -9.50
N VAL A 270 17.72 -5.35 -9.94
CA VAL A 270 17.07 -5.79 -11.18
C VAL A 270 17.97 -5.56 -12.40
N ALA A 271 18.61 -4.38 -12.48
CA ALA A 271 19.52 -4.06 -13.57
C ALA A 271 20.76 -4.98 -13.63
N ARG A 272 21.22 -5.50 -12.49
CA ARG A 272 22.38 -6.40 -12.40
C ARG A 272 22.00 -7.85 -12.64
N ASN A 273 20.94 -8.33 -11.99
CA ASN A 273 20.44 -9.70 -12.10
C ASN A 273 18.97 -9.77 -11.67
N ALA A 274 18.05 -9.65 -12.62
CA ALA A 274 16.62 -9.71 -12.37
C ALA A 274 16.16 -11.03 -11.73
N GLU A 275 16.81 -12.16 -12.02
CA GLU A 275 16.46 -13.47 -11.46
C GLU A 275 16.79 -13.58 -9.97
N GLN A 276 17.85 -12.91 -9.52
CA GLN A 276 18.30 -12.95 -8.12
C GLN A 276 17.81 -11.75 -7.29
N ALA A 277 17.36 -10.67 -7.92
CA ALA A 277 16.91 -9.46 -7.22
C ALA A 277 15.85 -9.77 -6.16
N GLY A 278 14.86 -10.60 -6.51
CA GLY A 278 13.81 -11.04 -5.58
C GLY A 278 14.36 -11.75 -4.33
N THR A 279 15.36 -12.62 -4.52
CA THR A 279 16.03 -13.37 -3.44
C THR A 279 16.84 -12.45 -2.53
N LEU A 280 17.59 -11.50 -3.10
CA LEU A 280 18.44 -10.57 -2.35
C LEU A 280 17.64 -9.61 -1.46
N CYS A 281 16.39 -9.34 -1.81
CA CYS A 281 15.46 -8.51 -1.03
C CYS A 281 14.46 -9.31 -0.18
N HIS A 282 14.48 -10.65 -0.25
CA HIS A 282 13.40 -11.49 0.26
C HIS A 282 13.25 -11.41 1.79
N MET A 283 14.34 -11.59 2.52
CA MET A 283 14.31 -11.62 3.99
C MET A 283 13.76 -10.32 4.57
N GLU A 284 14.25 -9.16 4.09
CA GLU A 284 13.79 -7.87 4.58
C GLU A 284 12.35 -7.57 4.19
N SER A 285 11.93 -7.90 2.98
CA SER A 285 10.53 -7.70 2.58
C SER A 285 9.56 -8.56 3.39
N CYS A 286 9.94 -9.79 3.73
CA CYS A 286 9.18 -10.64 4.66
C CYS A 286 9.15 -10.06 6.07
N PHE A 287 10.28 -9.55 6.57
CA PHE A 287 10.35 -8.86 7.85
C PHE A 287 9.40 -7.65 7.92
N MET A 288 9.36 -6.84 6.86
CA MET A 288 8.44 -5.70 6.76
C MET A 288 6.97 -6.13 6.69
N MET A 289 6.67 -7.19 5.93
CA MET A 289 5.32 -7.80 5.87
C MET A 289 4.87 -8.24 7.26
N GLU A 290 5.74 -8.90 8.02
CA GLU A 290 5.45 -9.36 9.38
C GLU A 290 5.20 -8.23 10.38
N ILE A 291 5.86 -7.07 10.21
CA ILE A 291 5.62 -5.89 11.04
C ILE A 291 4.31 -5.19 10.65
N ALA A 292 3.92 -5.28 9.38
CA ALA A 292 2.73 -4.61 8.85
C ALA A 292 1.41 -5.32 9.19
N GLN A 293 1.45 -6.56 9.70
CA GLN A 293 0.29 -7.37 10.13
C GLN A 293 -0.10 -7.05 11.58
#